data_AF-A0A091DTZ2-F1
#
_entry.id   AF-A0A091DTZ2-F1
#
_cell.length_a   1.000
_cell.length_b   1.000
_cell.length_c   1.000
_cell.angle_alpha   90.00
_cell.angle_beta   90.00
_cell.angle_gamma   90.00
#
_symmetry.space_group_name_H-M   'P 1'
#
loop_
_entity.id
_entity.type
_entity.pdbx_description
1 polymer ?
#
loop_
_entity_poly.entity_id
_entity_poly.type
_entity_poly.pdbx_seq_one_letter_code
_entity_poly.pdbx_strand_id
1 'polypeptide(L)'
;MVKAALCLPSICTQPIPLLKQKMNHSITMSQEQIASLLANAFFCTFPRRNAKMKSEYSSYPDINFNRLFEGRSSRKPEKLKTLFCYFRRVTEKSKFFKFVSLFSLLTRIVQVDFANRFVGGGVTSAGLVQEEIRFLINPELIVARLFTEVLDHNECLIITGTEQYSEYTGYAETYRWARSHEDGSERDDWQRRCTEIVAIDALHFRRYLDQFVPEKMRRELNKASNLIS
;
A
#
# COMPACT_ATOMS: atom_id res chain seq x y z
N MET A 1 17.12 8.61 -6.23
CA MET A 1 15.69 8.66 -6.61
C MET A 1 15.48 9.03 -8.08
N VAL A 2 15.93 10.19 -8.58
CA VAL A 2 15.71 10.60 -9.99
C VAL A 2 16.16 9.54 -10.99
N LYS A 3 17.37 8.99 -10.84
CA LYS A 3 17.87 7.90 -11.70
C LYS A 3 16.92 6.70 -11.72
N ALA A 4 16.43 6.27 -10.55
CA ALA A 4 15.49 5.15 -10.47
C ALA A 4 14.17 5.46 -11.18
N ALA A 5 13.67 6.70 -11.10
CA ALA A 5 12.47 7.13 -11.80
C ALA A 5 12.66 7.15 -13.33
N LEU A 6 13.79 7.69 -13.82
CA LEU A 6 14.09 7.77 -15.25
C LEU A 6 14.39 6.41 -15.88
N CYS A 7 14.87 5.43 -15.11
CA CYS A 7 15.05 4.05 -15.56
C CYS A 7 13.74 3.23 -15.63
N LEU A 8 12.57 3.83 -15.35
CA LEU A 8 11.30 3.08 -15.36
C LEU A 8 11.07 2.29 -16.67
N PRO A 9 11.31 2.83 -17.89
CA PRO A 9 11.08 2.08 -19.12
C PRO A 9 11.99 0.86 -19.29
N SER A 10 13.18 0.85 -18.69
CA SER A 10 14.10 -0.29 -18.74
C SER A 10 13.89 -1.29 -17.59
N ILE A 11 13.24 -0.87 -16.50
CA ILE A 11 12.96 -1.69 -15.32
C ILE A 11 11.56 -2.34 -15.40
N CYS A 12 10.54 -1.58 -15.76
CA CYS A 12 9.16 -2.03 -15.94
C CYS A 12 8.87 -2.16 -17.44
N THR A 13 9.34 -3.24 -18.05
CA THR A 13 9.22 -3.48 -19.50
C THR A 13 7.88 -4.07 -19.93
N GLN A 14 7.11 -4.62 -18.99
CA GLN A 14 5.80 -5.19 -19.23
C GLN A 14 4.69 -4.24 -18.75
N PRO A 15 3.57 -4.14 -19.49
CA PRO A 15 2.39 -3.42 -19.01
C PRO A 15 1.89 -4.01 -17.69
N ILE A 16 1.56 -3.14 -16.72
CA ILE A 16 0.99 -3.55 -15.43
C ILE A 16 -0.53 -3.57 -15.59
N PRO A 17 -1.20 -4.73 -15.44
CA PRO A 17 -2.66 -4.79 -15.54
C PRO A 17 -3.31 -4.09 -14.34
N LEU A 18 -4.52 -3.58 -14.54
CA LEU A 18 -5.33 -3.06 -13.45
C LEU A 18 -6.09 -4.21 -12.77
N LEU A 19 -6.05 -4.25 -11.44
CA LEU A 19 -6.88 -5.11 -10.60
C LEU A 19 -8.23 -4.41 -10.40
N LYS A 20 -9.14 -4.62 -11.35
CA LYS A 20 -10.50 -4.06 -11.33
C LYS A 20 -11.40 -4.87 -10.40
N GLN A 21 -12.52 -4.28 -10.01
CA GLN A 21 -13.57 -5.00 -9.30
C GLN A 21 -13.99 -6.26 -10.06
N LYS A 22 -14.28 -7.31 -9.30
CA LYS A 22 -14.68 -8.66 -9.69
C LYS A 22 -13.58 -9.46 -10.41
N MET A 23 -12.34 -8.96 -10.42
CA MET A 23 -11.19 -9.71 -10.94
C MET A 23 -10.51 -10.51 -9.84
N ASN A 24 -10.41 -11.82 -10.03
CA ASN A 24 -9.48 -12.68 -9.29
C ASN A 24 -8.18 -12.76 -10.10
N HIS A 25 -7.21 -11.90 -9.78
CA HIS A 25 -5.96 -11.79 -10.52
C HIS A 25 -4.79 -11.46 -9.59
N SER A 26 -3.58 -11.84 -10.01
CA SER A 26 -2.36 -11.65 -9.24
C SER A 26 -1.31 -10.90 -10.05
N ILE A 27 -0.57 -10.01 -9.40
CA ILE A 27 0.57 -9.32 -9.99
C ILE A 27 1.80 -9.62 -9.14
N THR A 28 2.86 -10.14 -9.75
CA THR A 28 4.16 -10.31 -9.12
C THR A 28 5.15 -9.37 -9.78
N MET A 29 5.84 -8.56 -8.98
CA MET A 29 6.84 -7.60 -9.46
C MET A 29 8.02 -7.53 -8.51
N SER A 30 9.16 -7.09 -9.01
CA SER A 30 10.35 -6.96 -8.17
C SER A 30 10.28 -5.72 -7.27
N GLN A 31 10.97 -5.74 -6.13
CA GLN A 31 11.15 -4.56 -5.29
C GLN A 31 11.87 -3.42 -6.05
N GLU A 32 12.71 -3.75 -7.04
CA GLU A 32 13.35 -2.76 -7.92
C GLU A 32 12.31 -2.06 -8.82
N GLN A 33 11.37 -2.82 -9.40
CA GLN A 33 10.24 -2.27 -10.16
C GLN A 33 9.39 -1.36 -9.27
N ILE A 34 9.05 -1.82 -8.06
CA ILE A 34 8.28 -1.04 -7.09
C ILE A 34 9.02 0.25 -6.71
N ALA A 35 10.33 0.19 -6.44
CA ALA A 35 11.12 1.38 -6.12
C ALA A 35 11.13 2.41 -7.26
N SER A 36 11.23 1.96 -8.51
CA SER A 36 11.15 2.83 -9.68
C SER A 36 9.76 3.47 -9.84
N LEU A 37 8.69 2.69 -9.63
CA LEU A 37 7.31 3.19 -9.66
C LEU A 37 7.04 4.20 -8.54
N LEU A 38 7.47 3.90 -7.31
CA LEU A 38 7.30 4.81 -6.17
C LEU A 38 8.16 6.07 -6.30
N ALA A 39 9.33 6.00 -6.93
CA ALA A 39 10.11 7.19 -7.26
C ALA A 39 9.34 8.09 -8.25
N ASN A 40 8.67 7.50 -9.26
CA ASN A 40 7.77 8.24 -10.16
C ASN A 40 6.57 8.84 -9.42
N ALA A 41 5.95 8.09 -8.50
CA ALA A 41 4.89 8.59 -7.63
C ALA A 41 5.34 9.79 -6.78
N PHE A 42 6.56 9.72 -6.22
CA PHE A 42 7.17 10.79 -5.45
C PHE A 42 7.33 12.07 -6.30
N PHE A 43 7.82 11.94 -7.53
CA PHE A 43 7.94 13.06 -8.48
C PHE A 43 6.65 13.40 -9.21
N CYS A 44 5.52 12.76 -8.85
CA CYS A 44 4.19 13.03 -9.37
C CYS A 44 4.06 12.86 -10.89
N THR A 45 4.76 11.90 -11.48
CA THR A 45 4.85 11.74 -12.95
C THR A 45 3.76 10.85 -13.55
N PHE A 46 2.90 10.21 -12.75
CA PHE A 46 1.81 9.40 -13.31
C PHE A 46 0.72 10.28 -13.94
N PRO A 47 0.50 10.18 -15.26
CA PRO A 47 -0.48 11.00 -15.97
C PRO A 47 -1.91 10.56 -15.62
N ARG A 48 -2.89 11.45 -15.81
CA ARG A 48 -4.33 11.21 -15.55
C ARG A 48 -4.69 10.85 -14.09
N ARG A 49 -3.73 10.90 -13.16
CA ARG A 49 -3.91 10.61 -11.72
C ARG A 49 -4.08 11.83 -10.83
N ASN A 50 -4.23 13.03 -11.41
CA ASN A 50 -4.34 14.31 -10.68
C ASN A 50 -5.66 15.05 -10.91
N ALA A 51 -6.51 14.57 -11.83
CA ALA A 51 -7.75 15.24 -12.18
C ALA A 51 -8.83 15.03 -11.11
N LYS A 52 -9.43 16.13 -10.62
CA LYS A 52 -10.46 16.12 -9.56
C LYS A 52 -11.88 15.81 -10.07
N MET A 53 -12.11 15.86 -11.38
CA MET A 53 -13.42 15.65 -12.01
C MET A 53 -13.37 14.45 -12.95
N LYS A 54 -14.35 13.54 -12.81
CA LYS A 54 -14.61 12.33 -13.64
C LYS A 54 -13.46 11.92 -14.56
N SER A 55 -12.41 11.36 -13.96
CA SER A 55 -11.29 10.76 -14.70
C SER A 55 -11.50 9.25 -14.85
N GLU A 56 -10.76 8.68 -15.79
CA GLU A 56 -10.59 7.23 -15.99
C GLU A 56 -10.21 6.49 -14.68
N TYR A 57 -9.55 7.19 -13.75
CA TYR A 57 -9.05 6.65 -12.48
C TYR A 57 -9.84 7.12 -11.26
N SER A 58 -11.09 7.59 -11.44
CA SER A 58 -11.91 8.09 -10.31
C SER A 58 -12.26 7.01 -9.27
N SER A 59 -12.23 5.73 -9.65
CA SER A 59 -12.39 4.58 -8.75
C SER A 59 -11.06 4.06 -8.19
N TYR A 60 -9.93 4.73 -8.43
CA TYR A 60 -8.60 4.32 -7.95
C TYR A 60 -8.08 5.31 -6.89
N PRO A 61 -7.26 4.86 -5.92
CA PRO A 61 -6.66 5.75 -4.94
C PRO A 61 -5.65 6.74 -5.55
N ASP A 62 -5.34 7.83 -4.84
CA ASP A 62 -4.27 8.76 -5.23
C ASP A 62 -2.89 8.06 -5.18
N ILE A 63 -2.16 8.00 -6.30
CA ILE A 63 -0.78 7.44 -6.32
C ILE A 63 0.29 8.52 -6.21
N ASN A 64 0.10 9.70 -6.80
CA ASN A 64 1.09 10.79 -6.77
C ASN A 64 1.19 11.42 -5.37
N PHE A 65 2.40 11.84 -4.98
CA PHE A 65 2.71 12.28 -3.62
C PHE A 65 2.52 13.78 -3.39
N ASN A 66 1.87 14.50 -4.32
CA ASN A 66 1.68 15.95 -4.24
C ASN A 66 1.05 16.41 -2.91
N ARG A 67 0.13 15.61 -2.36
CA ARG A 67 -0.52 15.88 -1.07
C ARG A 67 0.35 15.59 0.15
N LEU A 68 1.51 14.95 0.02
CA LEU A 68 2.50 14.88 1.10
C LEU A 68 3.25 16.20 1.28
N PHE A 69 3.35 17.00 0.22
CA PHE A 69 4.06 18.27 0.22
C PHE A 69 3.18 19.48 0.57
N GLU A 70 1.87 19.28 0.73
CA GLU A 70 0.92 20.34 1.07
C GLU A 70 0.74 20.53 2.59
N GLY A 71 0.47 21.77 2.99
CA GLY A 71 0.10 22.14 4.37
C GLY A 71 1.26 22.24 5.35
N ARG A 72 0.94 22.41 6.64
CA ARG A 72 1.90 22.65 7.73
C ARG A 72 1.78 21.65 8.89
N SER A 73 1.16 20.50 8.65
CA SER A 73 0.99 19.49 9.71
C SER A 73 2.35 18.93 10.15
N SER A 74 2.57 18.86 11.45
CA SER A 74 3.75 18.26 12.10
C SER A 74 3.95 16.78 11.75
N ARG A 75 2.92 16.11 11.20
CA ARG A 75 2.97 14.73 10.72
C ARG A 75 3.75 14.56 9.42
N LYS A 76 3.75 15.57 8.53
CA LYS A 76 4.36 15.46 7.19
C LYS A 76 5.87 15.21 7.23
N PRO A 77 6.66 15.91 8.07
CA PRO A 77 8.08 15.62 8.21
C PRO A 77 8.36 14.17 8.63
N GLU A 78 7.56 13.60 9.53
CA GLU A 78 7.74 12.23 10.00
C GLU A 78 7.39 11.19 8.91
N LYS A 79 6.34 11.44 8.12
CA LYS A 79 6.05 10.64 6.92
C LYS A 79 7.22 10.70 5.92
N LEU A 80 7.74 11.89 5.66
CA LEU A 80 8.85 12.10 4.73
C LEU A 80 10.13 11.41 5.22
N LYS A 81 10.48 11.50 6.51
CA LYS A 81 11.61 10.76 7.10
C LYS A 81 11.48 9.25 6.85
N THR A 82 10.28 8.71 7.08
CA THR A 82 9.98 7.28 6.88
C THR A 82 10.16 6.87 5.40
N LEU A 83 9.59 7.63 4.47
CA LEU A 83 9.72 7.38 3.03
C LEU A 83 11.16 7.56 2.52
N PHE A 84 11.87 8.58 3.00
CA PHE A 84 13.27 8.79 2.64
C PHE A 84 14.18 7.69 3.18
N CYS A 85 13.88 7.11 4.34
CA CYS A 85 14.58 5.93 4.83
C CYS A 85 14.48 4.77 3.82
N TYR A 86 13.27 4.51 3.29
CA TYR A 86 13.06 3.53 2.23
C TYR A 86 13.82 3.88 0.94
N PHE A 87 13.62 5.08 0.39
CA PHE A 87 14.28 5.48 -0.86
C PHE A 87 15.80 5.47 -0.76
N ARG A 88 16.34 5.83 0.40
CA ARG A 88 17.77 5.71 0.68
C ARG A 88 18.21 4.25 0.61
N ARG A 89 17.57 3.35 1.36
CA ARG A 89 17.93 1.91 1.38
C ARG A 89 17.87 1.26 -0.01
N VAL A 90 16.82 1.52 -0.80
CA VAL A 90 16.65 0.90 -2.12
C VAL A 90 17.51 1.54 -3.22
N THR A 91 18.08 2.73 -2.99
CA THR A 91 19.01 3.36 -3.95
C THR A 91 20.48 3.17 -3.59
N GLU A 92 20.80 2.87 -2.33
CA GLU A 92 22.17 2.60 -1.86
C GLU A 92 22.57 1.12 -1.99
N LYS A 93 21.67 0.16 -1.74
CA LYS A 93 21.98 -1.27 -1.86
C LYS A 93 21.84 -1.72 -3.33
N SER A 94 22.95 -2.17 -3.93
CA SER A 94 22.95 -2.74 -5.28
C SER A 94 22.23 -4.09 -5.33
N LYS A 95 21.31 -4.21 -6.29
CA LYS A 95 20.58 -5.38 -6.84
C LYS A 95 20.71 -6.72 -6.09
N PHE A 96 19.70 -7.01 -5.28
CA PHE A 96 19.19 -8.39 -5.16
C PHE A 96 17.81 -8.43 -5.81
N PHE A 97 17.59 -9.39 -6.71
CA PHE A 97 16.28 -9.67 -7.30
C PHE A 97 15.35 -10.17 -6.19
N LYS A 98 14.48 -9.28 -5.71
CA LYS A 98 13.52 -9.56 -4.64
C LYS A 98 12.13 -9.31 -5.21
N PHE A 99 11.18 -10.19 -4.94
CA PHE A 99 9.82 -10.09 -5.48
C PHE A 99 8.80 -9.78 -4.38
N VAL A 100 7.74 -9.08 -4.77
CA VAL A 100 6.52 -8.85 -4.01
C VAL A 100 5.38 -9.30 -4.92
N SER A 101 4.46 -10.09 -4.37
CA SER A 101 3.31 -10.56 -5.12
C SER A 101 2.02 -10.16 -4.45
N LEU A 102 1.04 -9.79 -5.25
CA LEU A 102 -0.33 -9.56 -4.82
C LEU A 102 -1.15 -10.78 -5.25
N PHE A 103 -1.78 -11.46 -4.30
CA PHE A 103 -2.44 -12.76 -4.47
C PHE A 103 -3.87 -12.78 -3.90
N SER A 104 -4.53 -13.94 -3.95
CA SER A 104 -5.83 -14.20 -3.32
C SER A 104 -5.91 -15.52 -2.53
N LEU A 105 -4.79 -16.15 -2.13
CA LEU A 105 -4.80 -17.43 -1.39
C LEU A 105 -3.83 -17.40 -0.20
N LEU A 106 -4.26 -17.94 0.94
CA LEU A 106 -3.64 -17.80 2.25
C LEU A 106 -3.02 -19.11 2.74
N THR A 107 -1.76 -19.07 3.22
CA THR A 107 -1.10 -20.27 3.80
C THR A 107 -0.31 -20.00 5.08
N ARG A 108 -0.31 -18.76 5.63
CA ARG A 108 0.54 -18.37 6.77
C ARG A 108 -0.18 -17.41 7.74
N ILE A 109 0.47 -17.03 8.85
CA ILE A 109 -0.05 -16.00 9.77
C ILE A 109 -0.26 -14.71 8.99
N VAL A 110 -1.52 -14.33 8.84
CA VAL A 110 -1.95 -13.15 8.09
C VAL A 110 -1.95 -11.93 8.99
N GLN A 111 -1.32 -10.85 8.52
CA GLN A 111 -1.42 -9.55 9.17
C GLN A 111 -2.57 -8.77 8.54
N VAL A 112 -3.62 -8.52 9.32
CA VAL A 112 -4.80 -7.80 8.85
C VAL A 112 -4.53 -6.29 8.87
N ASP A 113 -4.76 -5.66 7.72
CA ASP A 113 -4.79 -4.21 7.58
C ASP A 113 -6.25 -3.74 7.61
N PHE A 114 -6.58 -2.89 8.61
CA PHE A 114 -7.92 -2.29 8.73
C PHE A 114 -8.02 -1.15 7.72
N ALA A 115 -8.26 -1.56 6.49
CA ALA A 115 -8.10 -0.71 5.34
C ALA A 115 -9.28 0.25 5.14
N ASN A 116 -9.01 1.30 4.40
CA ASN A 116 -10.06 1.99 3.66
C ASN A 116 -10.41 1.18 2.40
N ARG A 117 -11.66 1.27 1.92
CA ARG A 117 -12.04 0.67 0.62
C ARG A 117 -11.13 1.13 -0.53
N PHE A 118 -10.58 2.35 -0.43
CA PHE A 118 -9.43 2.77 -1.23
C PHE A 118 -8.14 2.44 -0.48
N VAL A 119 -7.55 1.28 -0.81
CA VAL A 119 -6.36 0.72 -0.15
C VAL A 119 -5.27 1.78 0.11
N GLY A 120 -4.69 1.75 1.31
CA GLY A 120 -3.69 2.71 1.80
C GLY A 120 -4.30 4.04 2.27
N GLY A 121 -5.62 4.18 2.27
CA GLY A 121 -6.36 5.31 2.82
C GLY A 121 -5.74 6.67 2.49
N GLY A 122 -5.39 7.42 3.54
CA GLY A 122 -4.78 8.73 3.50
C GLY A 122 -3.25 8.75 3.47
N VAL A 123 -2.57 7.65 3.10
CA VAL A 123 -1.10 7.52 3.25
C VAL A 123 -0.35 8.63 2.51
N THR A 124 -0.75 8.93 1.27
CA THR A 124 -0.18 10.01 0.44
C THR A 124 -0.71 11.40 0.80
N SER A 125 -1.54 11.53 1.84
CA SER A 125 -2.14 12.78 2.30
C SER A 125 -2.04 12.94 3.82
N ALA A 126 -3.14 13.12 4.54
CA ALA A 126 -3.16 13.48 5.96
C ALA A 126 -3.29 12.28 6.92
N GLY A 127 -3.78 11.12 6.45
CA GLY A 127 -4.03 9.95 7.30
C GLY A 127 -2.75 9.42 7.96
N LEU A 128 -2.81 9.04 9.24
CA LEU A 128 -1.65 8.51 9.97
C LEU A 128 -2.11 7.58 11.11
N VAL A 129 -3.07 6.71 10.79
CA VAL A 129 -3.57 5.68 11.69
C VAL A 129 -2.99 4.32 11.28
N GLN A 130 -3.59 3.20 11.70
CA GLN A 130 -3.01 1.86 11.52
C GLN A 130 -2.62 1.55 10.06
N GLU A 131 -3.53 1.73 9.09
CA GLU A 131 -3.28 1.49 7.67
C GLU A 131 -2.14 2.36 7.13
N GLU A 132 -2.20 3.69 7.32
CA GLU A 132 -1.16 4.55 6.75
C GLU A 132 0.21 4.36 7.41
N ILE A 133 0.24 4.08 8.71
CA ILE A 133 1.50 3.75 9.40
C ILE A 133 2.10 2.50 8.75
N ARG A 134 1.29 1.46 8.52
CA ARG A 134 1.77 0.23 7.89
C ARG A 134 2.30 0.48 6.48
N PHE A 135 1.59 1.27 5.68
CA PHE A 135 2.05 1.66 4.34
C PHE A 135 3.29 2.53 4.36
N LEU A 136 3.58 3.27 5.44
CA LEU A 136 4.81 4.05 5.57
C LEU A 136 6.01 3.20 5.98
N ILE A 137 5.84 2.23 6.89
CA ILE A 137 6.95 1.37 7.32
C ILE A 137 7.24 0.24 6.32
N ASN A 138 6.26 -0.16 5.51
CA ASN A 138 6.39 -1.07 4.37
C ASN A 138 5.97 -0.34 3.07
N PRO A 139 6.76 0.62 2.53
CA PRO A 139 6.35 1.48 1.40
C PRO A 139 5.95 0.76 0.13
N GLU A 140 6.38 -0.48 -0.04
CA GLU A 140 6.01 -1.32 -1.18
C GLU A 140 4.49 -1.53 -1.28
N LEU A 141 3.76 -1.45 -0.16
CA LEU A 141 2.30 -1.46 -0.12
C LEU A 141 1.69 -0.29 -0.91
N ILE A 142 2.34 0.87 -0.94
CA ILE A 142 1.83 2.08 -1.60
C ILE A 142 1.66 1.85 -3.11
N VAL A 143 2.45 0.96 -3.72
CA VAL A 143 2.36 0.66 -5.16
C VAL A 143 1.02 0.05 -5.54
N ALA A 144 0.33 -0.64 -4.62
CA ALA A 144 -0.98 -1.23 -4.88
C ALA A 144 -1.99 -0.16 -5.32
N ARG A 145 -1.85 1.09 -4.84
CA ARG A 145 -2.68 2.24 -5.22
C ARG A 145 -2.58 2.60 -6.70
N LEU A 146 -1.50 2.20 -7.36
CA LEU A 146 -1.30 2.45 -8.79
C LEU A 146 -2.32 1.67 -9.63
N PHE A 147 -2.64 0.43 -9.25
CA PHE A 147 -3.36 -0.51 -10.09
C PHE A 147 -4.54 -1.24 -9.40
N THR A 148 -4.81 -0.97 -8.12
CA THR A 148 -5.97 -1.57 -7.41
C THR A 148 -7.15 -0.61 -7.41
N GLU A 149 -8.27 -1.05 -7.97
CA GLU A 149 -9.54 -0.34 -7.89
C GLU A 149 -10.11 -0.39 -6.47
N VAL A 150 -11.03 0.51 -6.15
CA VAL A 150 -11.75 0.51 -4.88
C VAL A 150 -12.41 -0.86 -4.61
N LEU A 151 -12.19 -1.41 -3.41
CA LEU A 151 -12.74 -2.71 -3.02
C LEU A 151 -14.28 -2.66 -2.92
N ASP A 152 -14.93 -3.70 -3.44
CA ASP A 152 -16.34 -3.98 -3.22
C ASP A 152 -16.57 -4.78 -1.92
N HIS A 153 -17.81 -4.96 -1.49
CA HIS A 153 -18.17 -5.60 -0.22
C HIS A 153 -17.68 -7.04 -0.06
N ASN A 154 -17.38 -7.74 -1.14
CA ASN A 154 -16.91 -9.13 -1.16
C ASN A 154 -15.44 -9.27 -1.57
N GLU A 155 -14.70 -8.16 -1.70
CA GLU A 155 -13.31 -8.19 -2.18
C GLU A 155 -12.30 -7.93 -1.06
N CYS A 156 -11.09 -8.42 -1.24
CA CYS A 156 -9.93 -8.06 -0.42
C CYS A 156 -8.70 -7.95 -1.31
N LEU A 157 -7.64 -7.35 -0.78
CA LEU A 157 -6.33 -7.34 -1.43
C LEU A 157 -5.32 -8.04 -0.54
N ILE A 158 -4.65 -9.07 -1.07
CA ILE A 158 -3.57 -9.76 -0.37
C ILE A 158 -2.24 -9.33 -0.97
N ILE A 159 -1.29 -8.97 -0.11
CA ILE A 159 0.04 -8.51 -0.49
C ILE A 159 1.06 -9.35 0.28
N THR A 160 1.85 -10.13 -0.44
CA THR A 160 2.87 -11.02 0.10
C THR A 160 4.25 -10.55 -0.34
N GLY A 161 5.19 -10.47 0.61
CA GLY A 161 6.60 -10.22 0.31
C GLY A 161 7.12 -8.82 0.61
N THR A 162 6.29 -7.93 1.16
CA THR A 162 6.75 -6.57 1.47
C THR A 162 7.79 -6.58 2.59
N GLU A 163 8.84 -5.77 2.42
CA GLU A 163 9.89 -5.56 3.43
C GLU A 163 9.54 -4.38 4.33
N GLN A 164 9.80 -4.52 5.63
CA GLN A 164 9.74 -3.39 6.57
C GLN A 164 11.06 -2.60 6.53
N TYR A 165 10.97 -1.29 6.33
CA TYR A 165 12.13 -0.40 6.20
C TYR A 165 12.36 0.52 7.39
N SER A 166 11.33 0.75 8.21
CA SER A 166 11.41 1.69 9.32
C SER A 166 10.76 1.16 10.59
N GLU A 167 11.31 1.58 11.71
CA GLU A 167 10.68 1.53 13.03
C GLU A 167 10.07 2.88 13.36
N TYR A 168 9.03 2.89 14.19
CA TYR A 168 8.33 4.10 14.59
C TYR A 168 7.88 4.03 16.05
N THR A 169 7.51 5.17 16.61
CA THR A 169 6.81 5.28 17.90
C THR A 169 5.58 6.16 17.75
N GLY A 170 4.67 6.05 18.72
CA GLY A 170 3.43 6.84 18.75
C GLY A 170 2.40 6.43 17.69
N TYR A 171 1.34 7.21 17.59
CA TYR A 171 0.17 6.95 16.73
C TYR A 171 -0.52 8.27 16.37
N ALA A 172 -1.06 8.40 15.16
CA ALA A 172 -1.69 9.63 14.69
C ALA A 172 -0.80 10.87 14.92
N GLU A 173 -1.23 11.82 15.76
CA GLU A 173 -0.50 13.06 16.01
C GLU A 173 0.85 12.86 16.74
N THR A 174 1.02 11.74 17.45
CA THR A 174 2.26 11.42 18.17
C THR A 174 3.22 10.55 17.36
N TYR A 175 2.86 10.17 16.13
CA TYR A 175 3.72 9.37 15.27
C TYR A 175 5.09 10.04 15.07
N ARG A 176 6.15 9.25 15.25
CA ARG A 176 7.54 9.63 15.00
C ARG A 176 8.26 8.50 14.28
N TRP A 177 8.99 8.84 13.23
CA TRP A 177 9.96 7.92 12.67
C TRP A 177 11.08 7.72 13.69
N ALA A 178 11.37 6.47 14.05
CA ALA A 178 12.36 6.16 15.06
C ALA A 178 13.74 5.90 14.44
N ARG A 179 13.82 4.90 13.54
CA ARG A 179 15.07 4.50 12.88
C ARG A 179 14.81 3.62 11.65
N SER A 180 15.87 3.38 10.90
CA SER A 180 15.90 2.34 9.86
C SER A 180 15.73 0.95 10.48
N HIS A 181 14.97 0.10 9.82
CA HIS A 181 14.80 -1.30 10.19
C HIS A 181 15.52 -2.21 9.19
N GLU A 182 16.18 -3.26 9.67
CA GLU A 182 16.72 -4.33 8.84
C GLU A 182 15.86 -5.57 9.02
N ASP A 183 15.04 -5.85 8.01
CA ASP A 183 14.06 -6.93 8.05
C ASP A 183 14.74 -8.30 7.95
N GLY A 184 14.67 -9.04 9.05
CA GLY A 184 15.20 -10.39 9.21
C GLY A 184 14.23 -11.50 8.81
N SER A 185 13.04 -11.18 8.29
CA SER A 185 12.07 -12.19 7.87
C SER A 185 12.65 -13.11 6.79
N GLU A 186 12.36 -14.40 6.91
CA GLU A 186 12.76 -15.39 5.91
C GLU A 186 12.17 -15.07 4.54
N ARG A 187 12.64 -15.78 3.51
CA ARG A 187 12.09 -15.72 2.17
C ARG A 187 11.54 -17.08 1.77
N ASP A 188 10.49 -17.05 0.97
CA ASP A 188 9.97 -18.26 0.32
C ASP A 188 10.77 -18.62 -0.94
N ASP A 189 10.36 -19.70 -1.60
CA ASP A 189 10.98 -20.20 -2.84
C ASP A 189 10.93 -19.17 -3.98
N TRP A 190 10.01 -18.21 -3.90
CA TRP A 190 9.81 -17.15 -4.90
C TRP A 190 10.57 -15.87 -4.53
N GLN A 191 11.44 -15.94 -3.51
CA GLN A 191 12.25 -14.85 -2.99
C GLN A 191 11.42 -13.68 -2.42
N ARG A 192 10.16 -13.94 -2.03
CA ARG A 192 9.31 -12.98 -1.33
C ARG A 192 9.58 -13.08 0.17
N ARG A 193 9.55 -11.97 0.90
CA ARG A 193 9.56 -12.04 2.37
C ARG A 193 8.36 -12.86 2.86
N CYS A 194 8.56 -13.61 3.93
CA CYS A 194 7.52 -14.38 4.62
C CYS A 194 6.57 -13.46 5.42
N THR A 195 6.10 -12.39 4.77
CA THR A 195 5.20 -11.36 5.29
C THR A 195 3.98 -11.32 4.38
N GLU A 196 2.81 -11.60 4.93
CA GLU A 196 1.54 -11.59 4.22
C GLU A 196 0.58 -10.62 4.89
N ILE A 197 0.05 -9.67 4.12
CA ILE A 197 -0.83 -8.61 4.59
C ILE A 197 -2.12 -8.68 3.78
N VAL A 198 -3.26 -8.66 4.46
CA VAL A 198 -4.57 -8.61 3.80
C VAL A 198 -5.28 -7.31 4.17
N ALA A 199 -5.59 -6.51 3.17
CA ALA A 199 -6.40 -5.31 3.30
C ALA A 199 -7.89 -5.67 3.18
N ILE A 200 -8.61 -5.46 4.28
CA ILE A 200 -10.07 -5.54 4.34
C ILE A 200 -10.65 -4.25 4.93
N ASP A 201 -11.70 -3.73 4.31
CA ASP A 201 -12.35 -2.50 4.74
C ASP A 201 -13.60 -2.78 5.57
N ALA A 202 -13.71 -2.16 6.74
CA ALA A 202 -14.93 -2.18 7.56
C ALA A 202 -15.90 -1.06 7.14
N LEU A 203 -17.21 -1.25 7.35
CA LEU A 203 -18.18 -0.18 7.15
C LEU A 203 -17.97 0.93 8.19
N HIS A 204 -18.07 2.17 7.73
CA HIS A 204 -18.08 3.32 8.62
C HIS A 204 -19.51 3.60 9.11
N PHE A 205 -19.77 3.34 10.40
CA PHE A 205 -21.07 3.57 11.01
C PHE A 205 -21.15 4.97 11.62
N ARG A 206 -22.12 5.77 11.16
CA ARG A 206 -22.41 7.10 11.73
C ARG A 206 -23.30 7.01 12.98
N ARG A 207 -24.17 6.00 13.05
CA ARG A 207 -25.01 5.72 14.23
C ARG A 207 -24.59 4.37 14.79
N TYR A 208 -24.37 4.33 16.11
CA TYR A 208 -23.90 3.13 16.81
C TYR A 208 -24.79 1.91 16.55
N LEU A 209 -26.11 2.09 16.50
CA LEU A 209 -27.06 0.97 16.34
C LEU A 209 -27.07 0.36 14.92
N ASP A 210 -26.58 1.09 13.90
CA ASP A 210 -26.63 0.62 12.51
C ASP A 210 -25.77 -0.63 12.29
N GLN A 211 -24.73 -0.85 13.11
CA GLN A 211 -23.85 -2.01 13.01
C GLN A 211 -24.54 -3.34 13.36
N PHE A 212 -25.62 -3.28 14.15
CA PHE A 212 -26.38 -4.46 14.58
C PHE A 212 -27.50 -4.85 13.61
N VAL A 213 -27.67 -4.10 12.50
CA VAL A 213 -28.61 -4.49 11.45
C VAL A 213 -28.12 -5.80 10.81
N PRO A 214 -28.97 -6.85 10.67
CA PRO A 214 -28.55 -8.16 10.17
C PRO A 214 -27.78 -8.12 8.84
N GLU A 215 -28.17 -7.24 7.92
CA GLU A 215 -27.48 -7.04 6.65
C GLU A 215 -26.04 -6.53 6.84
N LYS A 216 -25.83 -5.61 7.78
CA LYS A 216 -24.52 -5.00 8.08
C LYS A 216 -23.61 -5.99 8.79
N MET A 217 -24.12 -6.72 9.78
CA MET A 217 -23.39 -7.82 10.41
C MET A 217 -22.97 -8.88 9.39
N ARG A 218 -23.89 -9.31 8.51
CA ARG A 218 -23.59 -10.27 7.45
C ARG A 218 -22.52 -9.75 6.49
N ARG A 219 -22.54 -8.45 6.16
CA ARG A 219 -21.49 -7.83 5.33
C ARG A 219 -20.12 -7.96 5.99
N GLU A 220 -19.99 -7.59 7.26
CA GLU A 220 -18.69 -7.68 7.95
C GLU A 220 -18.20 -9.12 8.09
N LEU A 221 -19.11 -10.06 8.37
CA LEU A 221 -18.79 -11.49 8.40
C LEU A 221 -18.30 -11.99 7.03
N ASN A 222 -18.97 -11.63 5.95
CA ASN A 222 -18.55 -12.00 4.59
C ASN A 222 -17.22 -11.34 4.17
N LYS A 223 -16.96 -10.11 4.63
CA LYS A 223 -15.68 -9.45 4.39
C LYS A 223 -14.56 -10.18 5.13
N ALA A 224 -14.78 -10.55 6.39
CA ALA A 224 -13.82 -11.28 7.20
C ALA A 224 -13.62 -12.73 6.72
N SER A 225 -14.64 -13.37 6.13
CA SER A 225 -14.50 -14.74 5.60
C SER A 225 -13.50 -14.86 4.46
N ASN A 226 -13.21 -13.76 3.74
CA ASN A 226 -12.13 -13.70 2.75
C ASN A 226 -10.73 -13.94 3.37
N LEU A 227 -10.59 -13.90 4.71
CA LEU A 227 -9.35 -14.23 5.42
C LEU A 227 -9.17 -15.74 5.67
N ILE A 228 -10.18 -16.56 5.36
CA ILE A 228 -10.21 -17.99 5.72
C ILE A 228 -10.38 -18.87 4.47
N SER A 229 -10.75 -18.30 3.33
CA SER A 229 -10.89 -18.98 2.03
C SER A 229 -9.58 -19.05 1.26
#